data_AF-A0AAV8YIY0-F1
#
_entry.id   AF-A0AAV8YIY0-F1
#
_cell.length_a   1.000
_cell.length_b   1.000
_cell.length_c   1.000
_cell.angle_alpha   90.00
_cell.angle_beta   90.00
_cell.angle_gamma   90.00
#
_symmetry.space_group_name_H-M   'P 1'
#
loop_
_entity.id
_entity.type
_entity.pdbx_description
1 polymer ?
#
loop_
_entity_poly.entity_id
_entity_poly.type
_entity_poly.pdbx_seq_one_letter_code
_entity_poly.pdbx_strand_id
1 'polypeptide(L)'
;MVTKIVAKVQAAGNVRDLPKSGRPVPENTKLDVMLQVQDNPHSTTHQMGIDFNLSHTSVRNILHKQKFHPYKITLMQELSEDDFDRRNEFCEIMQIRYWAAENPHWMQEAHTQHAQKGRYLFKVKSDIL
;
A
#
# COMPACT_ATOMS: atom_id res chain seq x y z
N MET A 1 7.86 -47.36 -2.33
CA MET A 1 7.99 -46.00 -2.92
C MET A 1 6.78 -45.63 -3.78
N VAL A 2 6.36 -46.48 -4.71
CA VAL A 2 5.23 -46.22 -5.64
C VAL A 2 3.90 -45.89 -4.93
N THR A 3 3.56 -46.61 -3.86
CA THR A 3 2.30 -46.41 -3.10
C THR A 3 2.17 -45.01 -2.48
N LYS A 4 3.27 -44.43 -1.99
CA LYS A 4 3.30 -43.07 -1.43
C LYS A 4 3.06 -42.01 -2.52
N ILE A 5 3.56 -42.25 -3.73
CA ILE A 5 3.38 -41.35 -4.87
C ILE A 5 1.92 -41.38 -5.35
N VAL A 6 1.32 -42.57 -5.49
CA VAL A 6 -0.08 -42.72 -5.89
C VAL A 6 -1.02 -42.02 -4.89
N ALA A 7 -0.81 -42.21 -3.57
CA ALA A 7 -1.60 -41.53 -2.54
C ALA A 7 -1.45 -40.00 -2.58
N LYS A 8 -0.22 -39.50 -2.78
CA LYS A 8 0.07 -38.07 -2.93
C LYS A 8 -0.64 -37.48 -4.17
N VAL A 9 -0.60 -38.18 -5.30
CA VAL A 9 -1.23 -37.76 -6.56
C VAL A 9 -2.75 -37.78 -6.46
N GLN A 10 -3.33 -38.79 -5.81
CA GLN A 10 -4.79 -38.86 -5.60
C GLN A 10 -5.29 -37.75 -4.68
N ALA A 11 -4.54 -37.39 -3.63
CA ALA A 11 -4.93 -36.34 -2.68
C ALA A 11 -4.69 -34.91 -3.21
N ALA A 12 -3.54 -34.65 -3.84
CA ALA A 12 -3.14 -33.32 -4.30
C ALA A 12 -3.48 -33.05 -5.78
N GLY A 13 -3.90 -34.08 -6.53
CA GLY A 13 -4.18 -34.01 -7.96
C GLY A 13 -2.96 -33.77 -8.85
N ASN A 14 -1.73 -33.79 -8.29
CA ASN A 14 -0.51 -33.52 -9.04
C ASN A 14 0.71 -34.29 -8.49
N VAL A 15 1.74 -34.43 -9.34
CA VAL A 15 2.99 -35.16 -9.02
C VAL A 15 4.04 -34.26 -8.36
N ARG A 16 3.90 -32.92 -8.45
CA ARG A 16 4.88 -31.96 -7.92
C ARG A 16 5.01 -32.07 -6.41
N ASP A 17 6.13 -31.61 -5.87
CA ASP A 17 6.32 -31.56 -4.42
C ASP A 17 5.42 -30.51 -3.77
N LEU A 18 4.81 -30.91 -2.66
CA LEU A 18 4.01 -30.02 -1.83
C LEU A 18 4.95 -29.02 -1.14
N PRO A 19 4.54 -27.76 -1.00
CA PRO A 19 5.31 -26.79 -0.23
C PRO A 19 5.46 -27.29 1.20
N LYS A 20 6.66 -27.13 1.77
CA LYS A 20 6.92 -27.52 3.16
C LYS A 20 6.07 -26.65 4.08
N SER A 21 5.26 -27.28 4.93
CA SER A 21 4.62 -26.59 6.05
C SER A 21 5.70 -26.20 7.06
N GLY A 22 6.04 -24.91 7.12
CA GLY A 22 6.90 -24.38 8.19
C GLY A 22 6.20 -24.39 9.55
N ARG A 23 6.94 -24.08 10.62
CA ARG A 23 6.35 -23.89 11.95
C ARG A 23 5.52 -22.60 11.98
N PRO A 24 4.21 -22.66 12.25
CA PRO A 24 3.39 -21.46 12.36
C PRO A 24 3.69 -20.74 13.68
N VAL A 25 3.59 -19.41 13.65
CA VAL A 25 3.56 -18.58 14.86
C VAL A 25 2.12 -18.62 15.40
N PRO A 26 1.92 -18.79 16.73
CA PRO A 26 0.58 -18.81 17.31
C PRO A 26 -0.15 -17.47 17.06
N GLU A 27 -1.46 -17.56 16.80
CA GLU A 27 -2.26 -16.43 16.33
C GLU A 27 -2.32 -15.27 17.33
N ASN A 28 -2.41 -15.56 18.62
CA ASN A 28 -2.44 -14.55 19.69
C ASN A 28 -1.19 -13.64 19.64
N THR A 29 0.01 -14.25 19.63
CA THR A 29 1.27 -13.48 19.57
C THR A 29 1.39 -12.64 18.31
N LYS A 30 0.79 -13.10 17.21
CA LYS A 30 0.77 -12.37 15.95
C LYS A 30 -0.12 -11.13 16.06
N LEU A 31 -1.29 -11.26 16.71
CA LEU A 31 -2.21 -10.14 16.97
C LEU A 31 -1.57 -9.13 17.92
N ASP A 32 -0.92 -9.59 18.98
CA ASP A 32 -0.24 -8.71 19.95
C ASP A 32 0.86 -7.86 19.28
N VAL A 33 1.66 -8.49 18.41
CA VAL A 33 2.66 -7.79 17.59
C VAL A 33 2.02 -6.72 16.68
N MET A 34 0.85 -7.00 16.10
CA MET A 34 0.17 -6.05 15.23
C MET A 34 -0.41 -4.86 16.01
N LEU A 35 -1.00 -5.12 17.18
CA LEU A 35 -1.54 -4.10 18.07
C LEU A 35 -0.43 -3.14 18.54
N GLN A 36 0.72 -3.67 18.95
CA GLN A 36 1.86 -2.86 19.39
C GLN A 36 2.34 -1.87 18.32
N VAL A 37 2.35 -2.27 17.03
CA VAL A 37 2.74 -1.38 15.92
C VAL A 37 1.68 -0.32 15.65
N GLN A 38 0.40 -0.66 15.87
CA GLN A 38 -0.69 0.30 15.73
C GLN A 38 -0.65 1.38 16.82
N ASP A 39 -0.37 0.98 18.07
CA ASP A 39 -0.27 1.91 19.20
C ASP A 39 1.01 2.74 19.15
N ASN A 40 2.12 2.14 18.71
CA ASN A 40 3.40 2.83 18.56
C ASN A 40 4.10 2.47 17.23
N PRO A 41 3.85 3.24 16.16
CA PRO A 41 4.45 3.02 14.84
C PRO A 41 5.97 3.16 14.79
N HIS A 42 6.57 3.77 15.82
CA HIS A 42 8.01 4.00 15.91
C HIS A 42 8.76 2.89 16.67
N SER A 43 8.05 1.85 17.11
CA SER A 43 8.67 0.70 17.78
C SER A 43 9.62 -0.06 16.83
N THR A 44 10.80 -0.40 17.35
CA THR A 44 11.76 -1.18 16.56
C THR A 44 11.40 -2.65 16.58
N THR A 45 11.62 -3.31 15.46
CA THR A 45 11.42 -4.75 15.32
C THR A 45 12.34 -5.56 16.25
N HIS A 46 13.42 -4.96 16.78
CA HIS A 46 14.28 -5.57 17.79
C HIS A 46 13.64 -5.54 19.17
N GLN A 47 13.16 -4.36 19.58
CA GLN A 47 12.49 -4.17 20.86
C GLN A 47 11.26 -5.09 20.97
N MET A 48 10.42 -5.11 19.94
CA MET A 48 9.27 -6.01 19.89
C MET A 48 9.67 -7.49 19.99
N GLY A 49 10.83 -7.86 19.45
CA GLY A 49 11.34 -9.23 19.57
C GLY A 49 11.63 -9.59 21.03
N ILE A 50 12.21 -8.65 21.79
CA ILE A 50 12.44 -8.82 23.22
C ILE A 50 11.10 -8.92 23.96
N ASP A 51 10.18 -8.00 23.70
CA ASP A 51 8.89 -7.90 24.42
C ASP A 51 8.03 -9.17 24.25
N PHE A 52 7.96 -9.70 23.02
CA PHE A 52 7.15 -10.88 22.69
C PHE A 52 7.94 -12.20 22.70
N ASN A 53 9.21 -12.18 23.13
CA ASN A 53 10.13 -13.32 23.12
C ASN A 53 10.21 -14.02 21.74
N LEU A 54 10.35 -13.20 20.69
CA LEU A 54 10.49 -13.60 19.28
C LEU A 54 11.82 -13.10 18.72
N SER A 55 12.33 -13.75 17.67
CA SER A 55 13.41 -13.14 16.91
C SER A 55 12.91 -11.92 16.13
N HIS A 56 13.74 -10.88 16.00
CA HIS A 56 13.45 -9.71 15.15
C HIS A 56 13.03 -10.14 13.72
N THR A 57 13.64 -11.20 13.17
CA THR A 57 13.28 -11.72 11.84
C THR A 57 11.85 -12.28 11.80
N SER A 58 11.38 -12.91 12.87
CA SER A 58 10.00 -13.40 12.99
C SER A 58 9.02 -12.23 13.01
N VAL A 59 9.29 -11.20 13.84
CA VAL A 59 8.49 -9.97 13.89
C VAL A 59 8.42 -9.32 12.49
N ARG A 60 9.57 -9.13 11.84
CA ARG A 60 9.64 -8.62 10.46
C ARG A 60 8.81 -9.45 9.48
N ASN A 61 8.87 -10.78 9.56
CA ASN A 61 8.09 -11.67 8.70
C ASN A 61 6.58 -11.54 8.93
N ILE A 62 6.14 -11.39 10.18
CA ILE A 62 4.75 -11.14 10.54
C ILE A 62 4.28 -9.84 9.90
N LEU A 63 5.03 -8.75 10.10
CA LEU A 63 4.70 -7.43 9.56
C LEU A 63 4.66 -7.42 8.02
N HIS A 64 5.63 -8.06 7.36
CA HIS A 64 5.63 -8.20 5.89
C HIS A 64 4.42 -9.00 5.37
N LYS A 65 4.05 -10.09 6.06
CA LYS A 65 2.86 -10.89 5.69
C LYS A 65 1.57 -10.10 5.85
N GLN A 66 1.49 -9.21 6.84
CA GLN A 66 0.34 -8.35 7.12
C GLN A 66 0.38 -7.02 6.37
N LYS A 67 1.34 -6.82 5.45
CA LYS A 67 1.47 -5.61 4.63
C LYS A 67 1.67 -4.32 5.43
N PHE A 68 2.29 -4.43 6.61
CA PHE A 68 2.79 -3.25 7.31
C PHE A 68 4.02 -2.71 6.59
N HIS A 69 4.00 -1.40 6.31
CA HIS A 69 5.08 -0.69 5.65
C HIS A 69 5.58 0.41 6.57
N PRO A 70 6.90 0.47 6.84
CA PRO A 70 7.48 1.60 7.55
C PRO A 70 7.16 2.89 6.79
N TYR A 71 6.54 3.86 7.46
CA TYR A 71 6.31 5.17 6.90
C TYR A 71 7.59 6.01 7.00
N LYS A 72 7.98 6.64 5.90
CA LYS A 72 9.10 7.58 5.88
C LYS A 72 8.54 8.99 5.98
N ILE A 73 8.78 9.64 7.13
CA ILE A 73 8.44 11.05 7.32
C ILE A 73 9.21 11.88 6.29
N THR A 74 8.47 12.68 5.53
CA THR A 74 9.02 13.66 4.60
C THR A 74 8.78 15.03 5.21
N LEU A 75 9.87 15.74 5.51
CA LEU A 75 9.77 17.11 6.00
C LEU A 75 9.31 18.01 4.85
N MET A 76 8.17 18.66 5.03
CA MET A 76 7.62 19.65 4.09
C MET A 76 7.70 21.05 4.69
N GLN A 77 7.48 22.06 3.86
CA GLN A 77 7.38 23.44 4.33
C GLN A 77 6.27 23.55 5.38
N GLU A 78 6.56 24.27 6.45
CA GLU A 78 5.58 24.61 7.48
C GLU A 78 4.40 25.37 6.85
N LEU A 79 3.19 25.03 7.26
CA LEU A 79 1.96 25.72 6.85
C LEU A 79 1.68 26.81 7.88
N SER A 80 1.63 28.06 7.43
CA SER A 80 1.10 29.17 8.23
C SER A 80 -0.43 29.13 8.29
N GLU A 81 -1.04 29.78 9.28
CA GLU A 81 -2.49 29.81 9.47
C GLU A 81 -3.23 30.33 8.22
N ASP A 82 -2.68 31.34 7.54
CA ASP A 82 -3.26 31.92 6.34
C ASP A 82 -3.01 31.11 5.05
N ASP A 83 -2.16 30.07 5.08
CA ASP A 83 -1.83 29.31 3.87
C ASP A 83 -2.99 28.45 3.37
N PHE A 84 -3.91 28.05 4.25
CA PHE A 84 -5.05 27.24 3.85
C PHE A 84 -5.93 27.98 2.83
N ASP A 85 -6.32 29.21 3.16
CA ASP A 85 -7.17 30.04 2.31
C ASP A 85 -6.46 30.38 0.99
N ARG A 86 -5.18 30.81 1.07
CA ARG A 86 -4.39 31.13 -0.13
C ARG A 86 -4.24 29.92 -1.07
N ARG A 87 -4.04 28.72 -0.53
CA ARG A 87 -3.92 27.50 -1.33
C ARG A 87 -5.25 27.10 -1.96
N ASN A 88 -6.35 27.27 -1.23
CA ASN A 88 -7.66 26.94 -1.75
C ASN A 88 -8.08 27.92 -2.86
N GLU A 89 -7.88 29.21 -2.65
CA GLU A 89 -8.09 30.26 -3.66
C GLU A 89 -7.25 29.98 -4.93
N PHE A 90 -5.97 29.64 -4.74
CA PHE A 90 -5.11 29.25 -5.86
C PHE A 90 -5.68 28.05 -6.65
N CYS A 91 -6.13 27.00 -5.97
CA CYS A 91 -6.72 25.83 -6.60
C CYS A 91 -8.00 26.17 -7.39
N GLU A 92 -8.90 26.98 -6.81
CA GLU A 92 -10.13 27.44 -7.47
C GLU A 92 -9.82 28.27 -8.73
N ILE A 93 -8.89 29.22 -8.62
CA ILE A 93 -8.42 30.03 -9.74
C ILE A 93 -7.84 29.15 -10.84
N MET A 94 -6.98 28.18 -10.48
CA MET A 94 -6.35 27.29 -11.46
C MET A 94 -7.34 26.33 -12.10
N GLN A 95 -8.34 25.85 -11.36
CA GLN A 95 -9.41 25.02 -11.89
C GLN A 95 -10.19 25.79 -12.97
N ILE A 96 -10.62 27.02 -12.68
CA ILE A 96 -11.32 27.86 -13.66
C ILE A 96 -10.47 28.08 -14.91
N ARG A 97 -9.17 28.39 -14.73
CA ARG A 97 -8.25 28.62 -15.85
C ARG A 97 -7.99 27.36 -16.68
N TYR A 98 -7.98 26.19 -16.06
CA TYR A 98 -7.81 24.91 -16.76
C TYR A 98 -8.99 24.60 -17.68
N TRP A 99 -10.21 24.92 -17.23
CA TRP A 99 -11.45 24.72 -18.01
C TRP A 99 -11.80 25.91 -18.92
N ALA A 100 -10.95 26.94 -18.99
CA ALA A 100 -11.18 28.08 -19.86
C ALA A 100 -11.10 27.66 -21.34
N ALA A 101 -11.94 28.27 -22.18
CA ALA A 101 -12.00 27.97 -23.60
C ALA A 101 -10.72 28.38 -24.37
N GLU A 102 -9.97 29.34 -23.84
CA GLU A 102 -8.71 29.82 -24.40
C GLU A 102 -7.58 29.51 -23.41
N ASN A 103 -6.53 28.85 -23.90
CA ASN A 103 -5.33 28.57 -23.10
C ASN A 103 -4.50 29.88 -23.00
N PRO A 104 -4.36 30.48 -21.80
CA PRO A 104 -3.55 31.68 -21.59
C PRO A 104 -2.02 31.42 -21.64
N HIS A 105 -1.60 30.34 -22.30
CA HIS A 105 -0.21 29.91 -22.52
C HIS A 105 0.63 29.66 -21.26
N TRP A 106 0.01 29.55 -20.09
CA TRP A 106 0.67 29.13 -18.84
C TRP A 106 0.85 27.60 -18.77
N MET A 107 0.14 26.86 -19.61
CA MET A 107 0.26 25.42 -19.75
C MET A 107 0.73 25.11 -21.18
N GLN A 108 1.94 24.60 -21.32
CA GLN A 108 2.41 24.06 -22.59
C GLN A 108 1.92 22.61 -22.71
N GLU A 109 1.28 22.28 -23.82
CA GLU A 109 0.99 20.88 -24.15
C GLU A 109 2.32 20.17 -24.39
N ALA A 110 2.83 19.49 -23.36
CA ALA A 110 3.95 18.61 -23.53
C ALA A 110 3.51 17.47 -24.46
N HIS A 111 4.21 17.29 -25.59
CA HIS A 111 4.10 16.07 -26.40
C HIS A 111 4.54 14.88 -25.54
N THR A 112 3.59 14.27 -24.82
CA THR A 112 3.85 13.02 -24.12
C THR A 112 4.13 11.95 -25.16
N GLN A 113 5.40 11.56 -25.30
CA GLN A 113 5.80 10.32 -25.96
C GLN A 113 5.33 9.11 -25.13
N HIS A 114 4.02 8.89 -25.04
CA HIS A 114 3.47 7.64 -24.56
C HIS A 114 2.28 7.26 -25.45
N ALA A 115 2.45 6.19 -26.22
CA ALA A 115 1.40 5.60 -27.03
C ALA A 115 0.25 5.14 -26.11
N GLN A 116 -0.89 5.82 -26.17
CA GLN A 116 -2.08 5.45 -25.42
C GLN A 116 -2.66 4.16 -25.99
N LYS A 117 -2.50 3.06 -25.26
CA LYS A 117 -3.21 1.81 -25.50
C LYS A 117 -4.49 1.80 -24.66
N GLY A 118 -5.63 2.03 -25.33
CA GLY A 118 -6.91 1.39 -25.03
C GLY A 118 -7.79 1.95 -23.88
N ARG A 119 -8.89 2.61 -24.29
CA ARG A 119 -10.24 2.69 -23.68
C ARG A 119 -10.39 2.28 -22.20
N TYR A 120 -10.71 3.25 -21.36
CA TYR A 120 -11.79 3.12 -20.39
C TYR A 120 -12.63 4.41 -20.39
N LEU A 121 -13.92 4.26 -20.72
CA LEU A 121 -14.95 5.28 -20.63
C LEU A 121 -15.23 5.58 -19.14
N PHE A 122 -14.86 6.78 -18.66
CA PHE A 122 -15.50 7.35 -17.47
C PHE A 122 -16.43 8.46 -17.93
N LYS A 123 -17.68 8.06 -18.23
CA LYS A 123 -18.80 8.99 -18.36
C LYS A 123 -19.22 9.36 -16.94
N VAL A 124 -18.77 10.51 -16.43
CA VAL A 124 -19.35 11.08 -15.22
C VAL A 124 -20.75 11.54 -15.60
N LYS A 125 -21.76 10.81 -15.11
CA LYS A 125 -23.15 11.26 -15.17
C LYS A 125 -23.23 12.57 -14.38
N SER A 126 -23.58 13.65 -15.06
CA SER A 126 -24.42 14.67 -14.46
C SER A 126 -25.66 13.98 -13.90
N ASP A 127 -26.04 14.34 -12.68
CA ASP A 127 -27.41 14.38 -12.13
C ASP A 127 -27.34 14.12 -10.62
N ILE A 128 -27.24 15.20 -9.85
CA ILE A 128 -27.74 15.28 -8.48
C ILE A 128 -28.64 16.51 -8.44
N LEU A 129 -29.94 16.26 -8.59
CA LEU A 129 -30.94 16.79 -7.67
C LEU A 129 -31.22 15.68 -6.65
#